data_AF-A0AAN6ZCU7-F1
#
_entry.id   AF-A0AAN6ZCU7-F1
#
_cell.length_a   1.000
_cell.length_b   1.000
_cell.length_c   1.000
_cell.angle_alpha   90.00
_cell.angle_beta   90.00
_cell.angle_gamma   90.00
#
_symmetry.space_group_name_H-M   'P 1'
#
loop_
_entity.id
_entity.type
_entity.pdbx_description
1 polymer ?
#
loop_
_entity_poly.entity_id
_entity_poly.type
_entity_poly.pdbx_seq_one_letter_code
_entity_poly.pdbx_strand_id
1 'polypeptide(L)'
;MEDTTSLHKATSPDWSDSCSGTSLDQPIQAPIPVRPPLPSRKSSGTMIVPRDSDDVGPIELHLGSNDARAMSPRRTSEDIENLGKEAKEELQRHARALQDSLVMLFNRIEAVKEEHDKLDNHNKFLQKYIGDLMTTSKITASSSRAKK
;
A
#
# COMPACT_ATOMS: atom_id res chain seq x y z
N MET A 1 2.89 32.06 5.51
CA MET A 1 3.77 31.15 4.75
C MET A 1 3.00 29.86 4.62
N GLU A 2 2.77 29.46 3.39
CA GLU A 2 1.72 28.53 3.00
C GLU A 2 2.21 27.08 3.04
N ASP A 3 1.45 26.21 3.70
CA ASP A 3 1.63 24.76 3.63
C ASP A 3 0.63 24.20 2.59
N THR A 4 1.15 23.77 1.43
CA THR A 4 0.38 23.05 0.42
C THR A 4 0.84 21.59 0.38
N THR A 5 0.21 20.72 1.17
CA THR A 5 0.33 19.26 1.00
C THR A 5 -0.79 18.75 0.11
N SER A 6 -0.44 18.50 -1.15
CA SER A 6 -1.28 17.90 -2.19
C SER A 6 -1.66 16.46 -1.82
N LEU A 7 -2.96 16.21 -1.67
CA LEU A 7 -3.53 14.89 -1.45
C LEU A 7 -3.86 14.27 -2.82
N HIS A 8 -3.06 13.30 -3.27
CA HIS A 8 -3.32 12.55 -4.49
C HIS A 8 -4.43 11.52 -4.25
N LYS A 9 -5.68 11.94 -4.35
CA LYS A 9 -6.83 11.04 -4.42
C LYS A 9 -6.87 10.41 -5.81
N ALA A 10 -6.59 9.11 -5.88
CA ALA A 10 -6.68 8.33 -7.10
C ALA A 10 -8.12 8.36 -7.63
N THR A 11 -8.31 9.06 -8.75
CA THR A 11 -9.53 9.09 -9.55
C THR A 11 -9.80 7.70 -10.14
N SER A 12 -10.98 7.16 -9.86
CA SER A 12 -11.56 6.01 -10.54
C SER A 12 -11.75 6.30 -12.04
N PRO A 13 -11.63 5.32 -12.95
CA PRO A 13 -11.94 5.55 -14.35
C PRO A 13 -13.45 5.78 -14.51
N ASP A 14 -13.79 6.96 -15.00
CA ASP A 14 -15.15 7.37 -15.37
C ASP A 14 -15.65 6.48 -16.52
N TRP A 15 -16.76 5.78 -16.28
CA TRP A 15 -17.50 5.11 -17.35
C TRP A 15 -18.35 6.17 -18.05
N SER A 16 -17.88 6.65 -19.20
CA SER A 16 -18.65 7.62 -19.99
C SER A 16 -19.78 6.91 -20.75
N ASP A 17 -20.96 6.85 -20.15
CA ASP A 17 -22.23 6.64 -20.86
C ASP A 17 -22.65 7.96 -21.52
N SER A 18 -22.21 8.19 -22.76
CA SER A 18 -22.72 9.30 -23.56
C SER A 18 -24.07 8.95 -24.16
N CYS A 19 -25.13 9.34 -23.45
CA CYS A 19 -26.46 9.53 -24.04
C CYS A 19 -26.98 10.91 -23.61
N SER A 20 -26.99 11.85 -24.54
CA SER A 20 -27.76 13.08 -24.40
C SER A 20 -28.25 13.49 -25.78
N GLY A 21 -29.53 13.18 -26.02
CA GLY A 21 -30.27 13.62 -27.19
C GLY A 21 -30.55 15.12 -27.10
N THR A 22 -30.25 15.84 -28.18
CA THR A 22 -30.70 17.21 -28.39
C THR A 22 -31.85 17.19 -29.39
N SER A 23 -33.04 17.49 -28.89
CA SER A 23 -34.23 17.75 -29.69
C SER A 23 -34.08 19.09 -30.41
N LEU A 24 -34.01 19.07 -31.74
CA LEU A 24 -34.42 20.19 -32.59
C LEU A 24 -34.88 19.64 -33.96
N ASP A 25 -36.08 20.02 -34.36
CA ASP A 25 -36.82 19.55 -35.52
C ASP A 25 -36.04 19.57 -36.84
N GLN A 26 -35.70 18.38 -37.36
CA GLN A 26 -35.51 18.10 -38.78
C GLN A 26 -35.94 16.65 -39.06
N PRO A 27 -36.78 16.36 -40.07
CA PRO A 27 -37.09 14.98 -40.44
C PRO A 27 -35.92 14.41 -41.25
N ILE A 28 -34.81 14.10 -40.58
CA ILE A 28 -33.78 13.25 -41.17
C ILE A 28 -34.35 11.83 -41.10
N GLN A 29 -35.05 11.40 -42.16
CA GLN A 29 -35.34 9.98 -42.39
C GLN A 29 -34.02 9.26 -42.67
N ALA A 30 -33.24 9.00 -41.62
CA ALA A 30 -32.20 8.00 -41.68
C ALA A 30 -32.88 6.62 -41.79
N PRO A 31 -32.48 5.74 -42.73
CA PRO A 31 -33.01 4.40 -42.80
C PRO A 31 -32.75 3.70 -41.46
N ILE A 32 -33.81 3.23 -40.80
CA ILE A 32 -33.67 2.40 -39.59
C ILE A 32 -32.84 1.18 -40.02
N PRO A 33 -31.64 0.95 -39.44
CA PRO A 33 -30.83 -0.19 -39.81
C PRO A 33 -31.61 -1.47 -39.51
N VAL A 34 -32.04 -2.17 -40.56
CA VAL A 34 -32.73 -3.44 -40.42
C VAL A 34 -31.68 -4.47 -40.00
N ARG A 35 -31.77 -4.93 -38.75
CA ARG A 35 -30.93 -6.03 -38.25
C ARG A 35 -31.15 -7.25 -39.16
N PRO A 36 -30.08 -7.87 -39.71
CA PRO A 36 -30.22 -9.13 -40.43
C PRO A 36 -30.96 -10.16 -39.57
N PRO A 37 -31.92 -10.92 -40.13
CA PRO A 37 -32.66 -11.90 -39.36
C PRO A 37 -31.66 -12.91 -38.77
N LEU A 38 -31.65 -13.04 -37.45
CA LEU A 38 -30.85 -14.06 -36.79
C LEU A 38 -31.37 -15.43 -37.27
N PRO A 39 -30.49 -16.35 -37.69
CA PRO A 39 -30.93 -17.70 -38.00
C PRO A 39 -31.66 -18.27 -36.78
N SER A 40 -32.82 -18.88 -37.02
CA SER A 40 -33.59 -19.59 -36.00
C SER A 40 -32.67 -20.55 -35.26
N ARG A 41 -32.30 -20.19 -34.02
CA ARG A 41 -31.55 -21.09 -33.14
C ARG A 41 -32.58 -22.03 -32.54
N LYS A 42 -32.41 -23.34 -32.77
CA LYS A 42 -33.11 -24.37 -32.01
C LYS A 42 -32.80 -24.11 -30.53
N SER A 43 -33.83 -24.11 -29.68
CA SER A 43 -33.67 -24.07 -28.23
C SER A 43 -32.70 -25.19 -27.82
N SER A 44 -31.45 -24.87 -27.51
CA SER A 44 -30.56 -25.81 -26.84
C SER A 44 -31.19 -26.08 -25.49
N GLY A 45 -31.53 -27.34 -25.21
CA GLY A 45 -32.22 -27.73 -23.98
C GLY A 45 -31.49 -27.29 -22.71
N THR A 46 -32.04 -27.70 -21.56
CA THR A 46 -31.50 -27.32 -20.25
C THR A 46 -30.01 -27.64 -20.14
N MET A 47 -29.19 -26.67 -19.69
CA MET A 47 -27.77 -26.87 -19.38
C MET A 47 -27.53 -27.78 -18.15
N ILE A 48 -28.57 -28.47 -17.68
CA ILE A 48 -28.52 -29.31 -16.49
C ILE A 48 -27.93 -30.64 -16.90
N VAL A 49 -26.66 -30.84 -16.55
CA VAL A 49 -25.98 -32.12 -16.73
C VAL A 49 -26.11 -32.92 -15.42
N PRO A 50 -26.56 -34.19 -15.46
CA PRO A 50 -26.57 -35.06 -14.29
C PRO A 50 -25.20 -35.16 -13.62
N ARG A 51 -25.18 -35.28 -12.29
CA ARG A 51 -23.95 -35.22 -11.48
C ARG A 51 -22.95 -36.34 -11.80
N ASP A 52 -23.43 -37.44 -12.36
CA ASP A 52 -22.66 -38.64 -12.69
C ASP A 52 -22.33 -38.73 -14.20
N SER A 53 -22.45 -37.61 -14.93
CA SER A 53 -22.18 -37.57 -16.37
C SER A 53 -20.68 -37.42 -16.66
N ASP A 54 -20.11 -38.36 -17.41
CA ASP A 54 -18.71 -38.33 -17.83
C ASP A 54 -18.42 -37.29 -18.95
N ASP A 55 -19.46 -36.72 -19.55
CA ASP A 55 -19.38 -35.72 -20.64
C ASP A 55 -18.84 -34.34 -20.20
N VAL A 56 -18.61 -34.11 -18.90
CA VAL A 56 -18.16 -32.80 -18.36
C VAL A 56 -16.90 -32.98 -17.51
N GLY A 57 -15.78 -33.21 -18.21
CA GLY A 57 -14.44 -33.18 -17.64
C GLY A 57 -13.59 -32.03 -18.20
N PRO A 58 -12.39 -31.77 -17.65
CA PRO A 58 -11.41 -30.91 -18.30
C PRO A 58 -11.10 -31.48 -19.69
N ILE A 59 -11.69 -30.88 -20.72
CA ILE A 59 -11.40 -31.24 -22.10
C ILE A 59 -9.98 -30.75 -22.37
N GLU A 60 -9.08 -31.68 -22.62
CA GLU A 60 -7.76 -31.39 -23.16
C GLU A 60 -7.93 -30.83 -24.57
N LEU A 61 -8.19 -29.53 -24.64
CA LEU A 61 -8.28 -28.82 -25.91
C LEU A 61 -6.86 -28.78 -26.48
N HIS A 62 -6.60 -29.58 -27.50
CA HIS A 62 -5.45 -29.37 -28.36
C HIS A 62 -5.68 -28.05 -29.13
N LEU A 63 -5.10 -26.96 -28.61
CA LEU A 63 -5.03 -25.71 -29.34
C LEU A 63 -4.22 -25.95 -30.61
N GLY A 64 -4.88 -25.94 -31.76
CA GLY A 64 -4.21 -26.05 -33.04
C GLY A 64 -3.28 -24.85 -33.28
N SER A 65 -2.25 -25.04 -34.12
CA SER A 65 -1.27 -24.00 -34.48
C SER A 65 -1.86 -22.68 -34.99
N ASN A 66 -3.15 -22.67 -35.38
CA ASN A 66 -3.87 -21.49 -35.89
C ASN A 66 -4.95 -20.97 -34.92
N ASP A 67 -4.99 -21.44 -33.67
CA ASP A 67 -5.94 -20.94 -32.67
C ASP A 67 -5.55 -19.52 -32.21
N ALA A 68 -6.47 -18.57 -32.32
CA ALA A 68 -6.29 -17.19 -31.84
C ALA A 68 -5.96 -17.12 -30.33
N ARG A 69 -6.31 -18.15 -29.55
CA ARG A 69 -5.93 -18.27 -28.13
C ARG A 69 -4.47 -18.62 -27.92
N ALA A 70 -3.82 -19.26 -28.90
CA ALA A 70 -2.37 -19.47 -28.95
C ALA A 70 -1.61 -18.25 -29.49
N MET A 71 -2.30 -17.38 -30.26
CA MET A 71 -1.73 -16.16 -30.86
C MET A 71 -2.04 -14.87 -30.08
N SER A 72 -2.91 -14.94 -29.07
CA SER A 72 -3.15 -13.82 -28.14
C SER A 72 -1.89 -13.65 -27.29
N PRO A 73 -1.37 -12.42 -27.10
CA PRO A 73 -0.28 -12.13 -26.16
C PRO A 73 -0.71 -12.40 -24.72
N ARG A 74 -0.83 -13.67 -24.36
CA ARG A 74 -0.88 -14.12 -22.99
C ARG A 74 0.57 -14.21 -22.59
N ARG A 75 0.95 -13.49 -21.52
CA ARG A 75 2.18 -13.81 -20.79
C ARG A 75 2.24 -15.33 -20.66
N THR A 76 3.33 -15.92 -21.14
CA THR A 76 3.52 -17.36 -21.01
C THR A 76 3.45 -17.69 -19.51
N SER A 77 3.01 -18.89 -19.13
CA SER A 77 2.89 -19.25 -17.71
C SER A 77 4.19 -19.02 -16.92
N GLU A 78 5.33 -19.14 -17.59
CA GLU A 78 6.67 -18.81 -17.12
C GLU A 78 6.85 -17.31 -16.78
N ASP A 79 6.34 -16.40 -17.61
CA ASP A 79 6.41 -14.95 -17.34
C ASP A 79 5.63 -14.55 -16.07
N ILE A 80 4.51 -15.23 -15.80
CA ILE A 80 3.70 -14.98 -14.60
C ILE A 80 4.44 -15.48 -13.35
N GLU A 81 5.09 -16.64 -13.45
CA GLU A 81 5.92 -17.19 -12.36
C GLU A 81 7.11 -16.28 -12.06
N ASN A 82 7.82 -15.82 -13.11
CA ASN A 82 8.95 -14.91 -12.98
C ASN A 82 8.54 -13.58 -12.36
N LEU A 83 7.41 -12.99 -12.78
CA LEU A 83 6.88 -11.77 -12.20
C LEU A 83 6.50 -11.95 -10.72
N GLY A 84 5.91 -13.10 -10.37
CA GLY A 84 5.59 -13.44 -8.98
C GLY A 84 6.83 -13.61 -8.10
N LYS A 85 7.91 -14.18 -8.66
CA LYS A 85 9.19 -14.34 -7.98
C LYS A 85 9.88 -13.00 -7.77
N GLU A 86 9.95 -12.16 -8.81
CA GLU A 86 10.54 -10.81 -8.73
C GLU A 86 9.81 -9.95 -7.69
N ALA A 87 8.47 -9.96 -7.68
CA ALA A 87 7.69 -9.22 -6.68
C ALA A 87 7.97 -9.68 -5.24
N LYS A 88 8.16 -10.99 -5.02
CA LYS A 88 8.53 -11.53 -3.70
C LYS A 88 9.94 -11.14 -3.30
N GLU A 89 10.89 -11.20 -4.23
CA GLU A 89 12.27 -10.80 -3.99
C GLU A 89 12.38 -9.32 -3.66
N GLU A 90 11.64 -8.45 -4.37
CA GLU A 90 11.59 -7.02 -4.08
C GLU A 90 10.99 -6.74 -2.70
N LEU A 91 9.87 -7.38 -2.37
CA LEU A 91 9.25 -7.24 -1.04
C LEU A 91 10.23 -7.68 0.07
N GLN A 92 10.95 -8.78 -0.15
CA GLN A 92 11.94 -9.26 0.81
C GLN A 92 13.13 -8.31 0.94
N ARG A 93 13.57 -7.69 -0.16
CA ARG A 93 14.63 -6.67 -0.15
C ARG A 93 14.20 -5.45 0.66
N HIS A 94 12.99 -4.94 0.45
CA HIS A 94 12.43 -3.83 1.22
C HIS A 94 12.30 -4.16 2.71
N ALA A 95 11.81 -5.36 3.04
CA ALA A 95 11.69 -5.80 4.43
C ALA A 95 13.06 -5.84 5.14
N ARG A 96 14.10 -6.34 4.46
CA ARG A 96 15.48 -6.34 5.00
C ARG A 96 16.02 -4.94 5.21
N ALA A 97 15.88 -4.06 4.22
CA ALA A 97 16.34 -2.67 4.34
C ALA A 97 15.66 -1.95 5.51
N LEU A 98 14.38 -2.21 5.73
CA LEU A 98 13.65 -1.66 6.87
C LEU A 98 14.16 -2.24 8.21
N GLN A 99 14.42 -3.54 8.28
CA GLN A 99 14.99 -4.17 9.47
C GLN A 99 16.37 -3.58 9.81
N ASP A 100 17.26 -3.44 8.83
CA ASP A 100 18.58 -2.86 9.03
C ASP A 100 18.50 -1.40 9.51
N SER A 101 17.58 -0.62 8.94
CA SER A 101 17.29 0.75 9.36
C SER A 101 16.81 0.81 10.82
N LEU A 102 15.91 -0.10 11.22
CA LEU A 102 15.42 -0.18 12.60
C LEU A 102 16.53 -0.55 13.59
N VAL A 103 17.41 -1.48 13.24
CA VAL A 103 18.56 -1.85 14.07
C VAL A 103 19.51 -0.67 14.24
N MET A 104 19.78 0.07 13.16
CA MET A 104 20.60 1.28 13.22
C MET A 104 19.98 2.35 14.14
N LEU A 105 18.67 2.59 14.02
CA LEU A 105 17.97 3.55 14.85
C LEU A 105 17.99 3.13 16.32
N PHE A 106 17.79 1.85 16.61
CA PHE A 106 17.86 1.29 17.95
C PHE A 106 19.23 1.56 18.60
N ASN A 107 20.33 1.22 17.92
CA ASN A 107 21.69 1.46 18.42
C ASN A 107 21.95 2.96 18.70
N ARG A 108 21.42 3.84 17.83
CA ARG A 108 21.55 5.29 18.02
C ARG A 108 20.76 5.79 19.23
N ILE A 109 19.57 5.24 19.48
CA ILE A 109 18.77 5.55 20.67
C ILE A 109 19.50 5.09 21.93
N GLU A 110 20.08 3.89 21.93
CA GLU A 110 20.85 3.40 23.09
C GLU A 110 22.05 4.29 23.40
N ALA A 111 22.82 4.69 22.38
CA ALA A 111 23.95 5.61 22.58
C ALA A 111 23.52 6.95 23.19
N VAL A 112 22.42 7.53 22.69
CA VAL A 112 21.87 8.78 23.24
C VAL A 112 21.38 8.60 24.67
N LYS A 113 20.75 7.46 24.99
CA LYS A 113 20.28 7.15 26.33
C LYS A 113 21.45 7.05 27.32
N GLU A 114 22.54 6.37 26.96
CA GLU A 114 23.73 6.28 27.81
C GLU A 114 24.38 7.64 28.08
N GLU A 115 24.46 8.50 27.05
CA GLU A 115 24.96 9.86 27.21
C GLU A 115 24.05 10.69 28.11
N HIS A 116 22.74 10.57 27.92
CA HIS A 116 21.75 11.24 28.74
C HIS A 116 21.85 10.80 30.21
N ASP A 117 21.99 9.51 30.48
CA ASP A 117 22.16 8.97 31.84
C ASP A 117 23.44 9.51 32.51
N LYS A 118 24.52 9.68 31.75
CA LYS A 118 25.76 10.32 32.25
C LYS A 118 25.52 11.79 32.59
N LEU A 119 24.88 12.54 31.69
CA LEU A 119 24.56 13.96 31.92
C LEU A 119 23.62 14.15 33.12
N ASP A 120 22.63 13.28 33.28
CA ASP A 120 21.71 13.30 34.42
C ASP A 120 22.44 13.02 35.74
N ASN A 121 23.35 12.05 35.76
CA ASN A 121 24.20 11.78 36.93
C ASN A 121 25.08 12.98 37.30
N HIS A 122 25.71 13.63 36.31
CA HIS A 122 26.49 14.84 36.53
C HIS A 122 25.62 16.00 37.03
N ASN A 123 24.42 16.16 36.48
CA ASN A 123 23.48 17.20 36.88
C ASN A 123 23.04 17.00 38.34
N LYS A 124 22.66 15.77 38.71
CA LYS A 124 22.36 15.38 40.10
C LYS A 124 23.52 15.69 41.05
N PHE A 125 24.76 15.38 40.65
CA PHE A 125 25.94 15.71 41.45
C PHE A 125 26.08 17.21 41.68
N LEU A 126 25.96 18.02 40.62
CA LEU A 126 26.05 19.48 40.71
C LEU A 126 24.94 20.06 41.59
N GLN A 127 23.69 19.59 41.43
CA GLN A 127 22.57 20.03 42.26
C GLN A 127 22.82 19.71 43.75
N LYS A 128 23.29 18.50 44.06
CA LYS A 128 23.65 18.12 45.43
C LYS A 128 24.75 19.02 45.99
N TYR A 129 25.83 19.23 45.23
CA TYR A 129 26.95 20.06 45.65
C TYR A 129 26.53 21.51 45.94
N ILE A 130 25.72 22.10 45.06
CA ILE A 130 25.16 23.43 45.26
C ILE A 130 24.25 23.46 46.50
N GLY A 131 23.39 22.45 46.67
CA GLY A 131 22.51 22.32 47.84
C GLY A 131 23.30 22.24 49.15
N ASP A 132 24.35 21.43 49.19
CA ASP A 132 25.22 21.29 50.35
C ASP A 132 25.95 22.62 50.64
N LEU A 133 26.50 23.28 49.62
CA LEU A 133 27.18 24.57 49.77
C LEU A 133 26.26 25.66 50.31
N MET A 134 25.04 25.75 49.77
CA MET A 134 24.02 26.71 50.22
C MET A 134 23.56 26.43 51.65
N THR A 135 23.42 25.16 52.02
CA THR A 135 23.04 24.75 53.39
C THR A 135 24.14 25.08 54.38
N THR A 136 25.39 24.73 54.05
CA THR A 136 26.56 25.02 54.88
C THR A 136 26.75 26.53 55.06
N SER A 137 26.56 27.31 53.99
CA SER A 137 26.65 28.77 54.03
C SER A 137 25.61 29.42 54.95
N LYS A 138 24.38 28.87 55.02
CA LYS A 138 23.36 29.35 55.96
C LYS A 138 23.73 29.05 57.43
N ILE A 139 24.30 27.88 57.69
CA ILE A 139 24.71 27.45 59.04
C ILE A 139 25.89 28.30 59.55
N THR A 140 26.92 28.50 58.72
CA THR A 140 28.09 29.29 59.11
C THR A 140 27.79 30.78 59.24
N ALA A 141 26.90 31.33 58.40
CA ALA A 141 26.48 32.74 58.47
C ALA A 141 25.58 33.05 59.69
N SER A 142 24.79 32.09 60.17
CA SER A 142 23.97 32.26 61.39
C SER A 142 24.78 32.05 62.67
N SER A 143 25.80 31.18 62.65
CA SER A 143 26.72 30.97 63.78
C SER A 143 27.58 32.20 64.11
N SER A 144 27.89 33.08 63.13
CA SER A 144 28.67 34.30 63.37
C SER A 144 27.86 35.44 63.99
N ARG A 145 26.51 35.37 63.93
CA ARG A 145 25.61 36.42 64.45
C ARG A 145 25.20 36.19 65.92
N ALA A 146 25.42 35.00 66.47
CA ALA A 146 25.11 34.65 67.87
C ALA A 146 26.19 35.05 68.90
N LYS A 147 27.33 35.59 68.45
CA LYS A 147 28.37 36.18 69.32
C LYS A 147 28.32 37.72 69.19
N LYS A 148 27.29 38.36 69.73
CA LYS A 148 27.32 39.79 70.06
C LYS A 148 26.42 40.07 71.24
#